data_AF-A0A0S3U606-F1
#
_entry.id   AF-A0A0S3U606-F1
#
_cell.length_a   1.000
_cell.length_b   1.000
_cell.length_c   1.000
_cell.angle_alpha   90.00
_cell.angle_beta   90.00
_cell.angle_gamma   90.00
#
_symmetry.space_group_name_H-M   'P 1'
#
loop_
_entity.id
_entity.type
_entity.pdbx_description
1 polymer ?
#
loop_
_entity_poly.entity_id
_entity_poly.type
_entity_poly.pdbx_seq_one_letter_code
_entity_poly.pdbx_strand_id
1 'polypeptide(L)'
;MSRNQRTVPSPEHSLDRINNNGDYCPENCRWASKEEQANNKRNNRLITYQGITLSMTQWERRLGLNKGRIRYKVNKKGLSFEDALASLISTEFPANVVLGAAS
;
A
#
# COMPACT_ATOMS: atom_id res chain seq x y z
N MET A 1 -26.27 -15.66 -16.71
CA MET A 1 -25.75 -16.24 -15.46
C MET A 1 -24.24 -16.07 -15.44
N SER A 2 -23.73 -15.05 -14.75
CA SER A 2 -22.30 -14.71 -14.73
C SER A 2 -21.51 -15.77 -13.95
N ARG A 3 -20.50 -16.35 -14.62
CA ARG A 3 -19.56 -17.31 -14.02
C ARG A 3 -18.77 -16.61 -12.92
N ASN A 4 -19.23 -16.78 -11.69
CA ASN A 4 -18.57 -16.22 -10.52
C ASN A 4 -17.23 -16.93 -10.28
N GLN A 5 -16.20 -16.16 -9.90
CA GLN A 5 -14.78 -16.49 -9.81
C GLN A 5 -14.45 -17.63 -8.82
N ARG A 6 -14.81 -18.89 -9.14
CA ARG A 6 -14.66 -20.05 -8.23
C ARG A 6 -13.31 -20.76 -8.32
N THR A 7 -12.40 -20.34 -9.20
CA THR A 7 -11.10 -20.98 -9.36
C THR A 7 -10.03 -20.13 -8.70
N VAL A 8 -9.30 -20.74 -7.77
CA VAL A 8 -8.09 -20.17 -7.16
C VAL A 8 -7.08 -19.86 -8.29
N PRO A 9 -6.62 -18.61 -8.45
CA PRO A 9 -5.70 -18.24 -9.53
C PRO A 9 -4.35 -18.96 -9.42
N SER A 10 -3.84 -19.15 -8.21
CA SER A 10 -2.65 -19.96 -7.91
C SER A 10 -2.66 -20.43 -6.45
N PRO A 11 -1.91 -21.49 -6.08
CA PRO A 11 -1.82 -21.97 -4.69
C PRO A 11 -1.34 -20.93 -3.67
N GLU A 12 -0.73 -19.83 -4.14
CA GLU A 12 -0.27 -18.73 -3.28
C GLU A 12 -1.36 -17.72 -2.92
N HIS A 13 -2.52 -17.80 -3.58
CA HIS A 13 -3.67 -16.96 -3.25
C HIS A 13 -4.51 -17.60 -2.16
N SER A 14 -4.98 -16.78 -1.24
CA SER A 14 -5.97 -17.17 -0.23
C SER A 14 -7.14 -16.19 -0.23
N LEU A 15 -8.24 -16.61 0.38
CA LEU A 15 -9.47 -15.84 0.41
C LEU A 15 -9.26 -14.59 1.29
N ASP A 16 -9.51 -13.41 0.72
CA ASP A 16 -9.46 -12.11 1.39
C ASP A 16 -10.77 -11.36 1.19
N ARG A 17 -11.04 -10.37 2.04
CA ARG A 17 -12.16 -9.46 1.84
C ARG A 17 -11.78 -8.34 0.88
N ILE A 18 -12.72 -7.86 0.08
CA ILE A 18 -12.54 -6.67 -0.76
C ILE A 18 -12.65 -5.43 0.13
N ASN A 19 -13.76 -5.31 0.86
CA ASN A 19 -13.94 -4.36 1.95
C ASN A 19 -13.61 -5.06 3.27
N ASN A 20 -12.48 -4.70 3.85
CA ASN A 20 -12.02 -5.27 5.12
C ASN A 20 -12.92 -4.94 6.33
N ASN A 21 -13.85 -3.98 6.22
CA ASN A 21 -14.87 -3.72 7.25
C ASN A 21 -16.18 -4.51 7.04
N GLY A 22 -16.30 -5.28 5.96
CA GLY A 22 -17.48 -6.10 5.68
C GLY A 22 -17.34 -7.58 6.08
N ASP A 23 -18.42 -8.33 5.86
CA ASP A 23 -18.51 -9.77 6.13
C ASP A 23 -17.86 -10.62 5.04
N TYR A 24 -17.64 -11.91 5.32
CA TYR A 24 -17.25 -12.87 4.29
C TYR A 24 -18.49 -13.30 3.48
N CYS A 25 -18.70 -12.69 2.32
CA CYS A 25 -19.75 -13.06 1.36
C CYS A 25 -19.21 -13.10 -0.08
N PRO A 26 -19.86 -13.81 -1.02
CA PRO A 26 -19.38 -13.93 -2.40
C PRO A 26 -19.11 -12.59 -3.10
N GLU A 27 -19.81 -11.52 -2.70
CA GLU A 27 -19.68 -10.17 -3.24
C GLU A 27 -18.54 -9.37 -2.59
N ASN A 28 -18.13 -9.75 -1.37
CA ASN A 28 -17.08 -9.08 -0.60
C ASN A 28 -15.81 -9.93 -0.47
N CYS A 29 -15.73 -11.10 -1.10
CA CYS A 29 -14.55 -11.96 -1.05
C CYS A 29 -13.83 -11.98 -2.40
N ARG A 30 -12.50 -12.06 -2.37
CA ARG A 30 -11.64 -12.25 -3.54
C ARG A 30 -10.51 -13.21 -3.22
N TRP A 31 -9.94 -13.83 -4.24
CA TRP A 31 -8.61 -14.44 -4.12
C TRP A 31 -7.57 -13.34 -4.15
N ALA A 32 -6.69 -13.32 -3.14
CA ALA A 32 -5.66 -12.30 -3.01
C ALA A 32 -4.31 -12.93 -2.66
N SER A 33 -3.25 -12.34 -3.18
CA SER A 33 -1.88 -12.64 -2.77
C SER A 33 -1.62 -12.22 -1.32
N LYS A 34 -0.57 -12.79 -0.72
CA LYS A 34 -0.10 -12.38 0.63
C LYS A 34 0.15 -10.88 0.75
N GLU A 35 0.61 -10.24 -0.33
CA GLU A 35 0.85 -8.80 -0.37
C GLU A 35 -0.46 -8.01 -0.34
N GLU A 36 -1.42 -8.37 -1.20
CA GLU A 36 -2.73 -7.70 -1.25
C GLU A 36 -3.46 -7.81 0.08
N GLN A 37 -3.44 -9.01 0.68
CA GLN A 37 -3.98 -9.22 2.03
C GLN A 37 -3.30 -8.35 3.07
N ALA A 38 -1.96 -8.25 3.03
CA ALA A 38 -1.21 -7.41 3.95
C ALA A 38 -1.56 -5.93 3.79
N ASN A 39 -1.78 -5.47 2.55
CA ASN A 39 -2.18 -4.10 2.25
C ASN A 39 -3.62 -3.80 2.71
N ASN A 40 -4.50 -4.80 2.73
CA ASN A 40 -5.91 -4.67 3.12
C ASN A 40 -6.17 -4.68 4.64
N LYS A 41 -5.13 -4.89 5.47
CA LYS A 41 -5.29 -4.95 6.93
C LYS A 41 -5.74 -3.61 7.52
N ARG A 42 -6.76 -3.64 8.38
CA ARG A 42 -7.32 -2.45 9.07
C ARG A 42 -6.30 -1.69 9.90
N ASN A 43 -5.29 -2.40 10.42
CA ASN A 43 -4.27 -1.82 11.29
C ASN A 43 -3.14 -1.12 10.51
N ASN A 44 -3.22 -1.09 9.16
CA ASN A 44 -2.30 -0.29 8.38
C ASN A 44 -2.54 1.20 8.63
N ARG A 45 -1.48 1.91 9.00
CA ARG A 45 -1.48 3.37 9.04
C ARG A 45 -1.46 3.90 7.61
N LEU A 46 -2.62 4.35 7.15
CA LEU A 46 -2.80 5.01 5.87
C LEU A 46 -2.38 6.48 5.97
N ILE A 47 -1.77 6.97 4.91
CA ILE A 47 -1.30 8.35 4.78
C ILE A 47 -1.81 8.88 3.45
N THR A 48 -2.54 9.98 3.51
CA THR A 48 -2.98 10.74 2.35
C THR A 48 -1.94 11.79 2.02
N TYR A 49 -1.42 11.77 0.80
CA TYR A 49 -0.51 12.79 0.28
C TYR A 49 -0.83 13.03 -1.19
N GLN A 50 -0.98 14.30 -1.58
CA GLN A 50 -1.40 14.72 -2.93
C GLN A 50 -2.66 14.00 -3.45
N GLY A 51 -3.67 13.82 -2.60
CA GLY A 51 -4.94 13.19 -2.98
C GLY A 51 -4.91 11.66 -3.09
N ILE A 52 -3.75 11.02 -2.89
CA ILE A 52 -3.60 9.56 -2.91
C ILE A 52 -3.46 9.07 -1.47
N THR A 53 -4.26 8.07 -1.09
CA THR A 53 -4.18 7.43 0.23
C THR A 53 -3.53 6.05 0.11
N LEU A 54 -2.37 5.86 0.71
CA LEU A 54 -1.63 4.59 0.71
C LEU A 54 -1.08 4.28 2.10
N SER A 55 -0.76 3.01 2.36
CA SER A 55 0.05 2.63 3.53
C SER A 55 1.50 3.09 3.37
N MET A 56 2.26 3.17 4.48
CA MET A 56 3.69 3.51 4.42
C MET A 56 4.49 2.59 3.48
N THR A 57 4.23 1.28 3.50
CA THR A 57 4.95 0.32 2.64
C THR A 57 4.64 0.56 1.16
N GLN A 58 3.40 0.91 0.84
CA GLN A 58 3.00 1.26 -0.52
C GLN A 58 3.64 2.58 -0.98
N TRP A 59 3.74 3.58 -0.10
CA TRP A 59 4.49 4.80 -0.37
C TRP A 59 5.98 4.53 -0.61
N GLU A 60 6.62 3.72 0.25
CA GLU A 60 8.03 3.32 0.08
C GLU A 60 8.26 2.63 -1.27
N ARG A 61 7.39 1.68 -1.65
CA ARG A 61 7.47 1.00 -2.95
C ARG A 61 7.26 1.97 -4.11
N ARG A 62 6.24 2.83 -4.04
CA ARG A 62 5.90 3.81 -5.09
C ARG A 62 7.05 4.77 -5.35
N LEU A 63 7.79 5.14 -4.31
CA LEU A 63 8.91 6.08 -4.37
C LEU A 63 10.26 5.39 -4.59
N GLY A 64 10.29 4.06 -4.75
CA GLY A 64 11.55 3.31 -4.89
C GLY A 64 12.43 3.34 -3.63
N LEU A 65 11.87 3.62 -2.47
CA LEU A 65 12.60 3.74 -1.21
C LEU A 65 12.78 2.37 -0.54
N ASN A 66 13.90 2.21 0.15
CA ASN A 66 14.12 1.06 1.02
C ASN A 66 13.03 0.98 2.10
N LYS A 67 12.47 -0.21 2.25
CA LYS A 67 11.39 -0.51 3.20
C LYS A 67 11.80 -0.11 4.62
N GLY A 68 10.91 0.59 5.31
CA GLY A 68 11.08 1.03 6.70
C GLY A 68 11.70 2.41 6.89
N ARG A 69 12.20 3.09 5.84
CA ARG A 69 12.81 4.43 5.99
C ARG A 69 11.78 5.49 6.36
N ILE A 70 10.64 5.53 5.67
CA ILE A 70 9.56 6.46 6.01
C ILE A 70 9.03 6.12 7.40
N ARG A 71 8.80 4.81 7.67
CA ARG A 71 8.34 4.34 8.98
C ARG A 71 9.27 4.79 10.11
N TYR A 72 10.58 4.68 9.93
CA TYR A 72 11.56 5.10 10.93
C TYR A 72 11.49 6.60 11.18
N LYS A 73 11.47 7.43 10.12
CA LYS A 73 11.40 8.90 10.27
C LYS A 73 10.11 9.33 10.96
N VAL A 74 8.97 8.79 10.54
CA VAL A 74 7.67 9.15 11.11
C VAL A 74 7.52 8.64 12.56
N ASN A 75 7.83 7.37 12.83
CA ASN A 75 7.54 6.78 14.14
C ASN A 75 8.66 6.94 15.17
N LYS A 76 9.94 6.96 14.75
CA LYS A 76 11.09 7.03 15.67
C LYS A 76 11.66 8.44 15.77
N LYS A 77 11.61 9.22 14.70
CA LYS A 77 12.08 10.62 14.71
C LYS A 77 10.94 11.63 14.90
N GLY A 78 9.68 11.18 14.82
CA GLY A 78 8.51 12.04 15.01
C GLY A 78 8.29 13.04 13.87
N LEU A 79 8.89 12.81 12.70
CA LEU A 79 8.71 13.70 11.55
C LEU A 79 7.30 13.54 10.96
N SER A 80 6.82 14.61 10.34
CA SER A 80 5.68 14.50 9.43
C SER A 80 6.04 13.62 8.24
N PHE A 81 5.03 13.12 7.51
CA PHE A 81 5.29 12.36 6.29
C PHE A 81 6.01 13.22 5.24
N GLU A 82 5.66 14.50 5.12
CA GLU A 82 6.28 15.45 4.19
C GLU A 82 7.75 15.71 4.54
N ASP A 83 8.06 15.96 5.82
CA ASP A 83 9.45 16.14 6.26
C ASP A 83 10.27 14.86 6.08
N ALA A 84 9.66 13.70 6.34
CA ALA A 84 10.30 12.41 6.10
C ALA A 84 10.66 12.26 4.62
N LEU A 85 9.74 12.58 3.70
CA LEU A 85 9.99 12.56 2.26
C LEU A 85 11.07 13.55 1.84
N ALA A 86 10.96 14.82 2.26
CA ALA A 86 11.93 15.86 1.94
C ALA A 86 13.34 15.46 2.38
N SER A 87 13.47 14.87 3.58
CA SER A 87 14.76 14.41 4.10
C SER A 87 15.38 13.23 3.34
N LEU A 88 14.57 12.45 2.61
CA LEU A 88 15.04 11.29 1.84
C LEU A 88 15.38 11.69 0.39
N ILE A 89 14.56 12.56 -0.20
CA ILE A 89 14.76 13.11 -1.54
C ILE A 89 16.02 13.99 -1.55
N SER A 90 16.22 14.82 -0.53
CA SER A 90 17.43 15.65 -0.39
C SER A 90 18.72 14.86 -0.31
N THR A 91 18.67 13.57 0.04
CA THR A 91 19.86 12.73 0.21
C THR A 91 20.19 11.87 -1.00
N GLU A 92 19.20 11.40 -1.77
CA GLU A 92 19.47 10.29 -2.72
C GLU A 92 18.80 10.37 -4.11
N PHE A 93 17.89 11.32 -4.40
CA PHE A 93 17.26 11.40 -5.73
C PHE A 93 16.85 12.85 -6.11
N PRO A 94 17.24 13.37 -7.29
CA PRO A 94 16.69 14.62 -7.79
C PRO A 94 15.17 14.52 -7.99
N ALA A 95 14.47 15.65 -7.83
CA ALA A 95 13.02 15.77 -7.75
C ALA A 95 12.21 15.23 -8.97
N ASN A 96 12.88 14.79 -10.03
CA ASN A 96 12.29 14.33 -11.29
C ASN A 96 11.74 12.89 -11.25
N VAL A 97 12.04 12.09 -10.22
CA VAL A 97 11.56 10.69 -10.10
C VAL A 97 10.20 10.59 -9.39
N VAL A 98 9.76 11.64 -8.68
CA VAL A 98 8.57 11.59 -7.81
C VAL A 98 7.25 11.85 -8.59
N LEU A 99 7.31 12.30 -9.85
CA LEU A 99 6.16 12.91 -10.55
C LEU A 99 5.67 12.22 -11.84
N GLY A 100 5.96 10.94 -12.10
CA GLY A 100 5.53 10.33 -13.37
C GLY A 100 5.24 8.84 -13.33
N ALA A 101 3.97 8.48 -13.15
CA ALA A 101 3.29 7.39 -13.86
C ALA A 101 1.80 7.39 -13.48
N ALA A 102 1.09 8.40 -13.96
CA ALA A 102 -0.30 8.25 -14.38
C ALA A 102 -0.28 8.43 -15.90
N SER A 103 -0.43 7.33 -16.62
CA SER A 103 -0.72 7.27 -18.05
C SER A 103 -1.56 6.02 -18.27
#